data_AF-A0AAW7KG23-F1
#
_entry.id   AF-A0AAW7KG23-F1
#
_cell.length_a   1.000
_cell.length_b   1.000
_cell.length_c   1.000
_cell.angle_alpha   90.00
_cell.angle_beta   90.00
_cell.angle_gamma   90.00
#
_symmetry.space_group_name_H-M   'P 1'
#
loop_
_entity.id
_entity.type
_entity.pdbx_description
1 polymer ?
#
loop_
_entity_poly.entity_id
_entity_poly.type
_entity_poly.pdbx_seq_one_letter_code
_entity_poly.pdbx_strand_id
1 'polypeptide(L)'
;MEENKNQKLFTLLSRAYNTYTLDNMEVKDGLLEAAKVLQQEEYTKSIIIIYKNLAKLKAEQRIKIPEIRELMDFIKKDYQNLSRKELRDNDIGYGFEAIPYIF
;
A
#
# COMPACT_ATOMS: atom_id res chain seq x y z
N MET A 1 20.48 5.57 3.95
CA MET A 1 19.67 5.93 2.76
C MET A 1 18.20 5.49 2.87
N GLU A 2 17.78 4.88 3.98
CA GLU A 2 16.43 4.32 4.20
C GLU A 2 15.41 5.37 4.69
N GLU A 3 15.87 6.33 5.50
CA GLU A 3 15.09 7.50 5.97
C GLU A 3 14.38 8.25 4.82
N ASN A 4 15.07 8.41 3.68
CA ASN A 4 14.52 9.10 2.52
C ASN A 4 13.36 8.31 1.87
N LYS A 5 13.44 6.96 1.86
CA LYS A 5 12.35 6.11 1.35
C LYS A 5 11.12 6.14 2.26
N ASN A 6 11.31 6.08 3.59
CA ASN A 6 10.20 6.14 4.54
C ASN A 6 9.49 7.49 4.49
N GLN A 7 10.23 8.59 4.45
CA GLN A 7 9.66 9.94 4.31
C GLN A 7 8.89 10.10 2.99
N LYS A 8 9.44 9.58 1.89
CA LYS A 8 8.77 9.59 0.59
C LYS A 8 7.49 8.75 0.61
N LEU A 9 7.52 7.54 1.17
CA LEU A 9 6.34 6.69 1.30
C LEU A 9 5.25 7.37 2.14
N PHE A 10 5.63 7.96 3.28
CA PHE A 10 4.69 8.67 4.15
C PHE A 10 4.04 9.87 3.44
N THR A 11 4.81 10.60 2.63
CA THR A 11 4.29 11.71 1.82
C THR A 11 3.26 11.23 0.79
N LEU A 12 3.58 10.14 0.07
CA LEU A 12 2.66 9.55 -0.92
C LEU A 12 1.39 8.99 -0.27
N LEU A 13 1.53 8.31 0.88
CA LEU A 13 0.41 7.83 1.68
C LEU A 13 -0.52 8.95 2.10
N SER A 14 0.04 10.05 2.62
CA SER A 14 -0.73 11.21 3.05
C SER A 14 -1.53 11.82 1.89
N ARG A 15 -0.90 11.94 0.71
CA ARG A 15 -1.59 12.43 -0.50
C ARG A 15 -2.71 11.51 -0.94
N ALA A 16 -2.46 10.20 -0.98
CA ALA A 16 -3.45 9.20 -1.35
C ALA A 16 -4.63 9.14 -0.37
N TYR A 17 -4.38 9.25 0.94
CA TYR A 17 -5.41 9.26 1.97
C TYR A 17 -6.30 10.51 1.88
N ASN A 18 -5.70 11.68 1.65
CA ASN A 18 -6.40 12.95 1.59
C ASN A 18 -7.01 13.26 0.21
N THR A 19 -6.87 12.39 -0.79
CA THR A 19 -7.46 12.63 -2.10
C THR A 19 -8.98 12.55 -2.02
N TYR A 20 -9.66 13.60 -2.50
CA TYR A 20 -11.12 13.73 -2.44
C TYR A 20 -11.83 12.73 -3.37
N THR A 21 -11.13 12.20 -4.37
CA THR A 21 -11.67 11.21 -5.32
C THR A 21 -11.68 9.78 -4.78
N LEU A 22 -11.03 9.54 -3.64
CA LEU A 22 -11.05 8.25 -2.95
C LEU A 22 -12.18 8.24 -1.92
N ASP A 23 -13.31 7.63 -2.25
CA ASP A 23 -14.47 7.50 -1.34
C ASP A 23 -14.57 6.12 -0.67
N ASN A 24 -13.59 5.25 -0.90
CA ASN A 24 -13.57 3.92 -0.28
C ASN A 24 -12.98 4.00 1.14
N MET A 25 -13.87 3.96 2.15
CA MET A 25 -13.48 4.02 3.57
C MET A 25 -12.58 2.85 4.00
N GLU A 26 -12.83 1.63 3.52
CA GLU A 26 -12.00 0.46 3.84
C GLU A 26 -10.55 0.66 3.36
N VAL A 27 -10.39 1.23 2.16
CA VAL A 27 -9.06 1.56 1.62
C VAL A 27 -8.41 2.68 2.45
N LYS A 28 -9.16 3.70 2.85
CA LYS A 28 -8.64 4.78 3.71
C LYS A 28 -8.16 4.26 5.06
N ASP A 29 -8.92 3.37 5.69
CA ASP A 29 -8.53 2.74 6.95
C ASP A 29 -7.23 1.94 6.80
N GLY A 30 -7.10 1.19 5.69
CA GLY A 30 -5.87 0.47 5.35
C GLY A 30 -4.67 1.39 5.10
N LEU A 31 -4.86 2.53 4.44
CA LEU A 31 -3.80 3.53 4.25
C LEU A 31 -3.38 4.18 5.58
N LEU A 32 -4.34 4.43 6.48
CA LEU A 32 -4.05 4.94 7.82
C LEU A 32 -3.28 3.93 8.67
N GLU A 33 -3.65 2.65 8.60
CA GLU A 33 -2.93 1.56 9.26
C GLU A 33 -1.49 1.47 8.73
N ALA A 34 -1.31 1.50 7.41
CA ALA A 34 0.01 1.49 6.79
C ALA A 34 0.89 2.66 7.25
N ALA A 35 0.31 3.85 7.43
CA ALA A 35 1.03 5.01 7.95
C ALA A 35 1.46 4.82 9.41
N LYS A 36 0.62 4.21 10.27
CA LYS A 36 0.98 3.89 11.66
C LYS A 36 2.10 2.86 11.74
N VAL A 37 2.06 1.84 10.89
CA VAL A 37 3.10 0.81 10.78
C VAL A 37 4.41 1.42 10.28
N LEU A 38 4.34 2.33 9.30
CA LEU A 38 5.52 3.03 8.79
C LEU A 38 6.19 3.92 9.86
N GLN A 39 5.41 4.52 10.77
CA GLN A 39 5.95 5.29 11.91
C GLN A 39 6.72 4.43 12.91
N GLN A 40 6.48 3.11 12.93
CA GLN A 40 7.24 2.14 13.72
C GLN A 40 8.48 1.62 12.94
N GLU A 41 8.83 2.28 11.84
CA GLU A 41 9.93 1.92 10.93
C GLU A 41 9.75 0.55 10.22
N GLU A 42 8.54 -0.02 10.25
CA GLU A 42 8.22 -1.29 9.60
C GLU A 42 7.86 -1.09 8.11
N TYR A 43 8.84 -0.69 7.28
CA TYR A 43 8.62 -0.40 5.85
C TYR A 43 7.97 -1.55 5.08
N THR A 44 8.54 -2.77 5.20
CA THR A 44 8.06 -3.96 4.48
C THR A 44 6.59 -4.27 4.79
N LYS A 45 6.20 -4.16 6.05
CA LYS A 45 4.82 -4.40 6.47
C LYS A 45 3.89 -3.31 5.99
N SER A 46 4.34 -2.05 6.02
CA SER A 46 3.59 -0.92 5.46
C SER A 46 3.30 -1.14 3.96
N ILE A 47 4.30 -1.46 3.13
CA ILE A 47 4.09 -1.67 1.69
C ILE A 47 3.15 -2.85 1.39
N ILE A 48 3.15 -3.90 2.22
CA ILE A 48 2.22 -5.03 2.09
C ILE A 48 0.79 -4.57 2.35
N ILE A 49 0.55 -3.83 3.44
CA ILE A 49 -0.78 -3.30 3.78
C ILE A 49 -1.29 -2.36 2.69
N ILE A 50 -0.44 -1.48 2.17
CA ILE A 50 -0.81 -0.55 1.09
C ILE A 50 -1.20 -1.34 -0.15
N TYR A 51 -0.35 -2.25 -0.63
CA TYR A 51 -0.63 -3.02 -1.83
C TYR A 51 -1.94 -3.81 -1.72
N LYS A 52 -2.17 -4.48 -0.58
CA LYS A 52 -3.40 -5.23 -0.30
C LYS A 52 -4.64 -4.34 -0.36
N ASN A 53 -4.61 -3.16 0.25
CA ASN A 53 -5.77 -2.27 0.29
C ASN A 53 -6.00 -1.57 -1.05
N LEU A 54 -4.95 -1.14 -1.75
CA LEU A 54 -5.10 -0.58 -3.10
C LEU A 54 -5.64 -1.61 -4.09
N ALA A 55 -5.31 -2.90 -3.92
CA ALA A 55 -5.82 -3.97 -4.77
C ALA A 55 -7.34 -4.18 -4.66
N LYS A 56 -8.00 -3.72 -3.58
CA LYS A 56 -9.46 -3.73 -3.41
C LYS A 56 -10.17 -2.69 -4.29
N LEU A 57 -9.46 -1.66 -4.75
CA LEU A 57 -10.01 -0.67 -5.68
C LEU A 57 -10.23 -1.30 -7.07
N LYS A 58 -11.22 -0.78 -7.79
CA LYS A 58 -11.40 -1.14 -9.21
C LYS A 58 -10.16 -0.71 -10.01
N ALA A 59 -9.78 -1.47 -11.04
CA ALA A 59 -8.65 -1.13 -11.91
C ALA A 59 -8.73 0.30 -12.45
N GLU A 60 -9.94 0.75 -12.84
CA GLU A 60 -10.17 2.13 -13.27
C GLU A 60 -9.80 3.17 -12.22
N GLN A 61 -10.12 2.94 -10.94
CA GLN A 61 -9.79 3.88 -9.86
C GLN A 61 -8.27 3.92 -9.63
N ARG A 62 -7.60 2.76 -9.69
CA ARG A 62 -6.14 2.66 -9.58
C ARG A 62 -5.41 3.43 -10.68
N ILE A 63 -5.99 3.51 -11.87
CA ILE A 63 -5.40 4.19 -13.04
C ILE A 63 -5.79 5.67 -13.09
N LYS A 64 -7.05 5.99 -12.80
CA LYS A 64 -7.63 7.34 -12.96
C LYS A 64 -7.29 8.29 -11.79
N ILE A 65 -7.05 7.77 -10.59
CA ILE A 65 -6.69 8.59 -9.42
C ILE A 65 -5.16 8.75 -9.38
N PRO A 66 -4.61 9.95 -9.65
CA PRO A 66 -3.16 10.14 -9.79
C PRO A 66 -2.37 9.76 -8.53
N GLU A 67 -2.88 10.10 -7.35
CA GLU A 67 -2.20 9.83 -6.07
C GLU A 67 -2.13 8.33 -5.78
N ILE A 68 -3.19 7.58 -6.14
CA ILE A 68 -3.24 6.13 -5.99
C ILE A 68 -2.25 5.47 -6.95
N ARG A 69 -2.22 5.93 -8.21
CA ARG A 69 -1.27 5.43 -9.20
C ARG A 69 0.17 5.68 -8.78
N GLU A 70 0.49 6.90 -8.34
CA GLU A 70 1.83 7.28 -7.87
C GLU A 70 2.27 6.43 -6.67
N LEU A 71 1.37 6.23 -5.69
CA LEU A 71 1.64 5.38 -4.54
C LEU A 71 1.87 3.92 -4.96
N MET A 72 1.02 3.38 -5.83
CA MET A 72 1.12 2.00 -6.33
C MET A 72 2.43 1.78 -7.08
N ASP A 73 2.79 2.68 -8.00
CA ASP A 73 4.02 2.59 -8.79
C ASP A 73 5.26 2.67 -7.91
N PHE A 74 5.22 3.50 -6.86
CA PHE A 74 6.33 3.65 -5.92
C PHE A 74 6.61 2.35 -5.14
N ILE A 75 5.57 1.67 -4.64
CA ILE A 75 5.74 0.47 -3.82
C ILE A 75 5.86 -0.82 -4.64
N LYS A 76 5.42 -0.81 -5.91
CA LYS A 76 5.26 -2.02 -6.73
C LYS A 76 6.55 -2.84 -6.83
N LYS A 77 7.67 -2.19 -7.14
CA LYS A 77 8.96 -2.88 -7.29
C LYS A 77 9.41 -3.50 -5.97
N ASP A 78 9.26 -2.77 -4.87
CA ASP A 78 9.66 -3.25 -3.55
C ASP A 78 8.78 -4.43 -3.11
N TYR A 79 7.46 -4.34 -3.33
CA TYR A 79 6.51 -5.44 -3.05
C TYR A 79 6.82 -6.69 -3.88
N GLN A 80 7.11 -6.55 -5.16
CA GLN A 80 7.44 -7.67 -6.05
C GLN A 80 8.76 -8.36 -5.70
N ASN A 81 9.68 -7.66 -5.03
CA ASN A 81 10.94 -8.22 -4.56
C ASN A 81 10.81 -8.96 -3.23
N LEU A 82 9.66 -8.89 -2.55
CA LEU A 82 9.45 -9.62 -1.29
C LEU A 82 9.42 -11.12 -1.53
N SER A 83 10.10 -11.85 -0.65
CA SER A 83 10.06 -13.30 -0.67
C SER A 83 8.70 -13.83 -0.22
N ARG A 84 8.35 -15.04 -0.66
CA ARG A 84 7.16 -15.75 -0.16
C ARG A 84 7.17 -15.91 1.36
N LYS A 85 8.35 -16.01 1.97
CA LYS A 85 8.51 -16.09 3.42
C LYS A 85 8.11 -14.76 4.07
N GLU A 86 8.62 -13.63 3.59
CA GLU A 86 8.27 -12.30 4.11
C GLU A 86 6.79 -12.00 3.95
N LEU A 87 6.20 -12.36 2.80
CA LEU A 87 4.76 -12.23 2.59
C LEU A 87 3.98 -13.04 3.63
N ARG A 88 4.35 -14.31 3.85
CA ARG A 88 3.69 -15.20 4.81
C ARG A 88 3.85 -14.76 6.27
N ASP A 89 5.06 -14.33 6.64
CA ASP A 89 5.37 -13.93 8.02
C ASP A 89 4.63 -12.63 8.40
N ASN A 90 4.30 -11.78 7.41
CA ASN A 90 3.44 -10.60 7.55
C ASN A 90 1.94 -10.90 7.27
N ASP A 91 1.57 -12.15 6.97
CA ASP A 91 0.21 -12.59 6.61
C ASP A 91 -0.59 -13.16 7.79
N ILE A 92 0.04 -13.39 8.94
CA ILE A 92 -0.56 -14.10 10.09
C ILE A 92 -1.75 -13.32 10.73
N GLY A 93 -2.02 -12.07 10.29
CA GLY A 93 -3.13 -11.25 10.79
C GLY A 93 -4.37 -11.10 9.90
N TYR A 94 -4.30 -11.36 8.58
CA TYR A 94 -5.40 -11.01 7.65
C TYR A 94 -5.52 -12.02 6.52
N GLY A 95 -6.55 -12.88 6.60
CA GLY A 95 -6.81 -14.00 5.69
C GLY A 95 -6.72 -13.65 4.21
N PHE A 96 -5.97 -14.45 3.47
CA PHE A 96 -5.67 -14.24 2.06
C PHE A 96 -6.63 -15.06 1.17
N GLU A 97 -7.49 -14.38 0.42
CA GLU A 97 -7.84 -14.84 -0.93
C GLU A 97 -6.81 -14.24 -1.89
N ALA A 98 -6.20 -15.08 -2.71
CA ALA A 98 -5.18 -14.66 -3.66
C ALA A 98 -5.77 -13.66 -4.66
N ILE A 99 -5.48 -12.37 -4.48
CA ILE A 99 -5.88 -11.35 -5.44
C ILE A 99 -5.08 -11.59 -6.72
N PRO A 100 -5.72 -11.97 -7.85
CA PRO A 100 -5.02 -12.20 -9.09
C PRO A 100 -4.40 -10.88 -9.57
N TYR A 101 -3.15 -10.97 -10.04
CA TYR A 101 -2.42 -9.88 -10.67
C TYR A 101 -3.11 -9.48 -11.97
N ILE A 102 -4.06 -8.53 -11.92
CA ILE A 102 -4.72 -8.02 -13.12
C ILE A 102 -4.48 -6.51 -13.21
N PHE A 103 -3.74 -6.17 -14.27
CA PHE A 103 -3.39 -4.82 -14.74
C PHE A 103 -4.63 -4.01 -15.09
#